data_AF-A0A954B2K1-F1
#
_entry.id   AF-A0A954B2K1-F1
#
_cell.length_a   1.000
_cell.length_b   1.000
_cell.length_c   1.000
_cell.angle_alpha   90.00
_cell.angle_beta   90.00
_cell.angle_gamma   90.00
#
_symmetry.space_group_name_H-M   'P 1'
#
loop_
_entity.id
_entity.type
_entity.pdbx_description
1 polymer ?
#
loop_
_entity_poly.entity_id
_entity_poly.type
_entity_poly.pdbx_seq_one_letter_code
_entity_poly.pdbx_strand_id
1 'polypeptide(L)'
;MTDQTQTPPARQAERTAGLPQVQHARNSGMALDLDWVAAVQANTSAIERRAATLPGRRSVKKDHQAAWLLRAVSLIDLTTLSGDDTEGRVRRLCAKARQPVRQDLLEAVGMGDARLTTGAVCVYHDMIAPAVEALEGSGIPVAAVSTGFPAGLSPFHLRVAEIRESVAAGAAEIDIVISRRHVLTGNWQA
;
A
#
# COMPACT_ATOMS: atom_id res chain seq x y z
N MET A 1 42.88 -36.56 33.12
CA MET A 1 42.69 -36.65 31.66
C MET A 1 41.54 -35.70 31.35
N THR A 2 41.90 -34.49 30.95
CA THR A 2 41.05 -33.29 30.84
C THR A 2 40.06 -33.45 29.68
N ASP A 3 38.76 -33.45 29.99
CA ASP A 3 37.70 -33.40 29.00
C ASP A 3 37.48 -31.94 28.60
N GLN A 4 37.75 -31.63 27.34
CA GLN A 4 37.71 -30.27 26.78
C GLN A 4 36.28 -29.94 26.39
N THR A 5 35.65 -29.03 27.12
CA THR A 5 34.39 -28.41 26.73
C THR A 5 34.60 -27.54 25.49
N GLN A 6 34.19 -28.03 24.32
CA GLN A 6 34.17 -27.24 23.08
C GLN A 6 33.06 -26.19 23.13
N THR A 7 33.46 -24.92 23.18
CA THR A 7 32.56 -23.77 22.97
C THR A 7 32.11 -23.72 21.51
N PRO A 8 30.79 -23.65 21.21
CA PRO A 8 30.33 -23.52 19.83
C PRO A 8 30.71 -22.14 19.25
N PRO A 9 31.01 -22.03 17.95
CA PRO A 9 31.41 -20.77 17.35
C PRO A 9 30.23 -19.78 17.33
N ALA A 10 30.54 -18.51 17.62
CA ALA A 10 29.60 -17.41 17.52
C ALA A 10 29.07 -17.29 16.09
N ARG A 11 27.73 -17.36 15.92
CA ARG A 11 27.08 -17.05 14.65
C ARG A 11 27.39 -15.61 14.28
N GLN A 12 28.12 -15.40 13.19
CA GLN A 12 28.25 -14.10 12.55
C GLN A 12 26.84 -13.65 12.11
N ALA A 13 26.41 -12.49 12.60
CA ALA A 13 25.18 -11.86 12.17
C ALA A 13 25.37 -11.33 10.74
N GLU A 14 24.73 -11.98 9.77
CA GLU A 14 24.57 -11.42 8.43
C GLU A 14 23.79 -10.10 8.54
N ARG A 15 24.42 -9.02 8.08
CA ARG A 15 23.80 -7.70 7.98
C ARG A 15 22.76 -7.72 6.86
N THR A 16 21.49 -7.93 7.22
CA THR A 16 20.35 -7.66 6.35
C THR A 16 20.13 -6.15 6.25
N ALA A 17 20.87 -5.50 5.36
CA ALA A 17 20.62 -4.12 4.99
C ALA A 17 19.41 -4.05 4.04
N GLY A 18 18.36 -3.30 4.42
CA GLY A 18 17.42 -2.74 3.46
C GLY A 18 15.93 -3.06 3.63
N LEU A 19 15.54 -4.05 4.43
CA LEU A 19 14.12 -4.21 4.78
C LEU A 19 13.77 -3.21 5.90
N PRO A 20 12.63 -2.50 5.86
CA PRO A 20 12.08 -1.93 7.08
C PRO A 20 11.92 -3.10 8.05
N GLN A 21 12.80 -3.16 9.06
CA GLN A 21 12.61 -4.08 10.17
C GLN A 21 11.20 -3.79 10.67
N VAL A 22 10.33 -4.80 10.62
CA VAL A 22 8.97 -4.65 11.09
C VAL A 22 9.09 -4.30 12.58
N GLN A 23 9.01 -3.00 12.91
CA GLN A 23 9.18 -2.53 14.29
C GLN A 23 8.07 -3.07 15.19
N HIS A 24 7.02 -3.64 14.57
CA HIS A 24 5.91 -4.29 15.21
C HIS A 24 5.88 -5.77 14.84
N ALA A 25 5.56 -6.63 15.80
CA ALA A 25 5.20 -8.00 15.50
C ALA A 25 4.07 -8.00 14.46
N ARG A 26 4.16 -8.89 13.45
CA ARG A 26 3.04 -9.11 12.54
C ARG A 26 1.80 -9.42 13.37
N ASN A 27 0.65 -8.87 12.96
CA ASN A 27 -0.62 -9.24 13.57
C ASN A 27 -0.74 -10.77 13.54
N SER A 28 -0.91 -11.39 14.71
CA SER A 28 -1.02 -12.86 14.83
C SER A 28 -2.24 -13.42 14.10
N GLY A 29 -3.16 -12.54 13.68
CA GLY A 29 -4.49 -12.91 13.26
C GLY A 29 -5.33 -13.35 14.46
N MET A 30 -6.61 -13.53 14.20
CA MET A 30 -7.54 -14.21 15.10
C MET A 30 -8.36 -15.21 14.28
N ALA A 31 -8.95 -16.20 14.94
CA ALA A 31 -9.91 -17.08 14.29
C ALA A 31 -11.08 -16.25 13.74
N LEU A 32 -11.63 -16.65 12.59
CA LEU A 32 -12.80 -16.00 12.02
C LEU A 32 -13.97 -16.13 12.99
N ASP A 33 -14.43 -15.00 13.52
CA ASP A 33 -15.63 -14.90 14.33
C ASP A 33 -16.74 -14.23 13.50
N LEU A 34 -17.69 -15.05 13.03
CA LEU A 34 -18.83 -14.57 12.25
C LEU A 34 -19.85 -13.83 13.12
N ASP A 35 -19.85 -14.02 14.43
CA ASP A 35 -20.77 -13.30 15.33
C ASP A 35 -20.42 -11.81 15.35
N TRP A 36 -19.12 -11.46 15.28
CA TRP A 36 -18.70 -10.07 15.10
C TRP A 36 -19.27 -9.45 13.81
N VAL A 37 -19.23 -10.19 12.70
CA VAL A 37 -19.74 -9.71 11.41
C VAL A 37 -21.26 -9.61 11.44
N ALA A 38 -21.95 -10.63 11.97
CA ALA A 38 -23.41 -10.68 12.07
C ALA A 38 -23.98 -9.67 13.07
N ALA A 39 -23.23 -9.34 14.12
CA ALA A 39 -23.60 -8.33 15.11
C ALA A 39 -23.40 -6.89 14.61
N VAL A 40 -22.75 -6.67 13.46
CA VAL A 40 -22.64 -5.34 12.85
C VAL A 40 -24.02 -4.87 12.41
N GLN A 41 -24.63 -4.02 13.23
CA GLN A 41 -25.89 -3.36 12.93
C GLN A 41 -25.59 -1.94 12.43
N ALA A 42 -26.08 -1.62 11.23
CA ALA A 42 -26.05 -0.28 10.68
C ALA A 42 -27.41 0.39 10.87
N ASN A 43 -27.47 1.50 11.61
CA ASN A 43 -28.70 2.29 11.70
C ASN A 43 -28.85 3.11 10.42
N THR A 44 -29.55 2.56 9.42
CA THR A 44 -29.77 3.18 8.11
C THR A 44 -30.26 4.61 8.24
N SER A 45 -31.28 4.86 9.07
CA SER A 45 -31.84 6.21 9.26
C SER A 45 -30.81 7.21 9.82
N ALA A 46 -29.95 6.78 10.75
CA ALA A 46 -28.92 7.63 11.32
C ALA A 46 -27.79 7.90 10.32
N ILE A 47 -27.42 6.89 9.53
CA ILE A 47 -26.45 7.01 8.45
C ILE A 47 -26.96 7.98 7.39
N GLU A 48 -28.20 7.80 6.92
CA GLU A 48 -28.83 8.68 5.92
C GLU A 48 -28.93 10.12 6.44
N ARG A 49 -29.40 10.34 7.67
CA ARG A 49 -29.42 11.69 8.28
C ARG A 49 -28.03 12.29 8.34
N ARG A 50 -27.02 11.53 8.77
CA ARG A 50 -25.64 12.03 8.86
C ARG A 50 -25.07 12.34 7.48
N ALA A 51 -25.27 11.45 6.51
CA ALA A 51 -24.86 11.63 5.13
C ALA A 51 -25.51 12.88 4.51
N ALA A 52 -26.80 13.09 4.73
CA ALA A 52 -27.53 14.28 4.29
C ALA A 52 -26.98 15.59 4.90
N THR A 53 -26.34 15.53 6.08
CA THR A 53 -25.66 16.71 6.63
C THR A 53 -24.32 17.01 5.95
N LEU A 54 -23.66 16.02 5.33
CA LEU A 54 -22.31 16.19 4.78
C LEU A 54 -22.24 17.29 3.71
N PRO A 55 -23.17 17.39 2.72
CA PRO A 55 -23.17 18.47 1.75
C PRO A 55 -23.35 19.86 2.36
N GLY A 56 -24.08 19.96 3.49
CA GLY A 56 -24.34 21.22 4.19
C GLY A 56 -23.25 21.64 5.17
N ARG A 57 -22.25 20.79 5.44
CA ARG A 57 -21.13 21.13 6.31
C ARG A 57 -20.24 22.16 5.61
N ARG A 58 -19.79 23.17 6.36
CA ARG A 58 -18.84 24.14 5.84
C ARG A 58 -17.56 23.41 5.47
N SER A 59 -17.08 23.63 4.26
CA SER A 59 -15.75 23.17 3.84
C SER A 59 -14.69 23.71 4.79
N VAL A 60 -13.67 22.88 5.03
CA VAL A 60 -12.41 23.34 5.63
C VAL A 60 -11.86 24.45 4.73
N LYS A 61 -11.45 25.59 5.30
CA LYS A 61 -11.05 26.78 4.54
C LYS A 61 -9.59 27.13 4.76
N LYS A 62 -9.00 27.84 3.78
CA LYS A 62 -7.68 28.47 3.84
C LYS A 62 -6.59 27.47 4.27
N ASP A 63 -5.81 27.79 5.28
CA ASP A 63 -4.64 27.03 5.72
C ASP A 63 -4.99 25.60 6.11
N HIS A 64 -6.15 25.39 6.76
CA HIS A 64 -6.61 24.05 7.07
C HIS A 64 -6.98 23.26 5.80
N GLN A 65 -7.50 23.92 4.76
CA GLN A 65 -7.80 23.25 3.50
C GLN A 65 -6.50 22.81 2.81
N ALA A 66 -5.51 23.71 2.77
CA ALA A 66 -4.19 23.40 2.23
C ALA A 66 -3.53 22.24 2.99
N ALA A 67 -3.50 22.30 4.32
CA ALA A 67 -2.93 21.25 5.16
C ALA A 67 -3.61 19.89 4.91
N TRP A 68 -4.94 19.84 4.78
CA TRP A 68 -5.67 18.60 4.49
C TRP A 68 -5.38 18.07 3.09
N LEU A 69 -5.25 18.94 2.09
CA LEU A 69 -4.88 18.52 0.73
C LEU A 69 -3.45 17.98 0.68
N LEU A 70 -2.48 18.64 1.33
CA LEU A 70 -1.10 18.15 1.42
C LEU A 70 -1.04 16.81 2.17
N ARG A 71 -1.83 16.66 3.24
CA ARG A 71 -1.96 15.38 3.94
C ARG A 71 -2.54 14.31 3.03
N ALA A 72 -3.58 14.61 2.27
CA ALA A 72 -4.16 13.67 1.31
C ALA A 72 -3.11 13.23 0.28
N VAL A 73 -2.29 14.14 -0.26
CA VAL A 73 -1.19 13.80 -1.17
C VAL A 73 -0.23 12.77 -0.57
N SER A 74 0.13 12.91 0.71
CA SER A 74 1.00 11.94 1.41
C SER A 74 0.38 10.56 1.64
N LEU A 75 -0.91 10.40 1.36
CA LEU A 75 -1.68 9.17 1.53
C LEU A 75 -2.15 8.58 0.19
N ILE A 76 -1.69 9.14 -0.94
CA ILE A 76 -2.03 8.64 -2.26
C ILE A 76 -1.06 7.51 -2.64
N ASP A 77 -1.60 6.41 -3.12
CA ASP A 77 -0.85 5.50 -3.98
C ASP A 77 -1.02 5.99 -5.40
N LEU A 78 0.06 6.51 -5.97
CA LEU A 78 -0.01 7.14 -7.28
C LEU A 78 -0.01 6.04 -8.34
N THR A 79 -1.18 5.79 -8.91
CA THR A 79 -1.44 4.58 -9.69
C THR A 79 -1.39 4.81 -11.20
N THR A 80 -0.78 3.88 -11.93
CA THR A 80 -1.08 3.64 -13.35
C THR A 80 -1.34 2.16 -13.56
N LEU A 81 -2.49 1.83 -14.15
CA LEU A 81 -2.90 0.45 -14.45
C LEU A 81 -3.47 0.40 -15.87
N SER A 82 -2.73 0.98 -16.82
CA SER A 82 -3.11 0.98 -18.23
C SER A 82 -2.51 -0.20 -18.95
N GLY A 83 -3.25 -0.80 -19.89
CA GLY A 83 -2.76 -1.92 -20.69
C GLY A 83 -1.66 -1.54 -21.69
N ASP A 84 -1.44 -0.24 -21.91
CA ASP A 84 -0.39 0.34 -22.76
C ASP A 84 0.72 1.03 -21.94
N ASP A 85 0.85 0.67 -20.66
CA ASP A 85 1.93 1.20 -19.84
C ASP A 85 3.32 0.82 -20.40
N THR A 86 4.21 1.80 -20.33
CA THR A 86 5.60 1.67 -20.76
C THR A 86 6.49 2.10 -19.60
N GLU A 87 7.73 1.60 -19.57
CA GLU A 87 8.70 2.03 -18.56
C GLU A 87 8.84 3.55 -18.51
N GLY A 88 8.85 4.23 -19.67
CA GLY A 88 8.95 5.68 -19.74
C GLY A 88 7.78 6.41 -19.07
N ARG A 89 6.56 5.84 -19.15
CA ARG A 89 5.39 6.39 -18.43
C ARG A 89 5.50 6.14 -16.93
N VAL A 90 5.92 4.95 -16.52
CA VAL A 90 6.12 4.58 -15.11
C VAL A 90 7.22 5.43 -14.46
N ARG A 91 8.33 5.68 -15.15
CA ARG A 91 9.39 6.60 -14.67
C ARG A 91 8.86 8.02 -14.46
N ARG A 92 8.00 8.53 -15.36
CA ARG A 92 7.35 9.85 -15.18
C ARG A 92 6.38 9.85 -14.00
N LEU A 93 5.63 8.77 -13.79
CA LEU A 93 4.77 8.59 -12.62
C LEU A 93 5.59 8.63 -11.33
N CYS A 94 6.71 7.91 -11.29
CA CYS A 94 7.63 7.88 -10.15
C CYS A 94 8.25 9.26 -9.88
N ALA A 95 8.64 10.01 -10.92
CA ALA A 95 9.09 11.39 -10.76
C ALA A 95 7.99 12.29 -10.13
N LYS A 96 6.73 12.12 -10.57
CA LYS A 96 5.59 12.83 -9.98
C LYS A 96 5.31 12.39 -8.53
N ALA A 97 5.49 11.12 -8.19
CA ALA A 97 5.38 10.62 -6.82
C ALA A 97 6.41 11.27 -5.88
N ARG A 98 7.63 11.48 -6.38
CA ARG A 98 8.73 12.15 -5.65
C ARG A 98 8.50 13.65 -5.47
N GLN A 99 7.79 14.30 -6.39
CA GLN A 99 7.50 15.74 -6.37
C GLN A 99 6.04 16.00 -6.79
N PRO A 100 5.06 15.66 -5.95
CA PRO A 100 3.64 15.64 -6.35
C PRO A 100 3.00 17.03 -6.41
N VAL A 101 3.64 18.03 -5.79
CA VAL A 101 3.19 19.42 -5.76
C VAL A 101 4.34 20.32 -6.21
N ARG A 102 4.03 21.34 -7.01
CA ARG A 102 5.04 22.31 -7.44
C ARG A 102 5.62 23.08 -6.26
N GLN A 103 6.91 23.35 -6.31
CA GLN A 103 7.64 24.01 -5.23
C GLN A 103 7.10 25.40 -4.88
N ASP A 104 6.73 26.21 -5.88
CA ASP A 104 6.18 27.56 -5.67
C ASP A 104 4.87 27.55 -4.87
N LEU A 105 4.06 26.50 -5.05
CA LEU A 105 2.83 26.31 -4.27
C LEU A 105 3.13 25.88 -2.84
N LEU A 106 4.15 25.04 -2.62
CA LEU A 106 4.59 24.63 -1.28
C LEU A 106 5.15 25.83 -0.51
N GLU A 107 5.95 26.68 -1.14
CA GLU A 107 6.45 27.93 -0.57
C GLU A 107 5.30 28.86 -0.17
N ALA A 108 4.31 29.05 -1.05
CA ALA A 108 3.16 29.92 -0.81
C ALA A 108 2.30 29.48 0.40
N VAL A 109 2.38 28.21 0.81
CA VAL A 109 1.65 27.66 1.97
C VAL A 109 2.55 27.33 3.16
N GLY A 110 3.80 27.81 3.17
CA GLY A 110 4.74 27.64 4.29
C GLY A 110 5.31 26.22 4.42
N MET A 111 5.33 25.45 3.34
CA MET A 111 5.78 24.05 3.27
C MET A 111 6.97 23.87 2.31
N GLY A 112 7.68 24.93 1.97
CA GLY A 112 8.80 24.90 1.01
C GLY A 112 9.91 23.92 1.39
N ASP A 113 10.18 23.75 2.70
CA ASP A 113 11.20 22.82 3.21
C ASP A 113 10.67 21.40 3.42
N ALA A 114 9.38 21.16 3.21
CA ALA A 114 8.77 19.86 3.46
C ALA A 114 9.11 18.88 2.34
N ARG A 115 9.61 17.70 2.71
CA ARG A 115 9.78 16.57 1.78
C ARG A 115 8.46 15.85 1.52
N LEU A 116 7.52 16.52 0.84
CA LEU A 116 6.25 15.92 0.47
C LEU A 116 6.43 14.93 -0.69
N THR A 117 6.01 13.69 -0.48
CA THR A 117 5.94 12.62 -1.47
C THR A 117 4.57 11.98 -1.42
N THR A 118 4.22 11.15 -2.40
CA THR A 118 3.04 10.27 -2.29
C THR A 118 3.33 9.10 -1.35
N GLY A 119 2.27 8.41 -0.91
CA GLY A 119 2.37 7.25 -0.03
C GLY A 119 3.07 6.07 -0.69
N ALA A 120 2.67 5.74 -1.93
CA ALA A 120 3.29 4.72 -2.75
C ALA A 120 3.18 5.07 -4.25
N VAL A 121 3.70 4.18 -5.10
CA VAL A 121 3.37 4.10 -6.54
C VAL A 121 2.79 2.72 -6.81
N CYS A 122 1.59 2.66 -7.40
CA CYS A 122 0.92 1.40 -7.71
C CYS A 122 0.94 1.12 -9.22
N VAL A 123 1.44 -0.05 -9.61
CA VAL A 123 1.62 -0.45 -11.02
C VAL A 123 1.21 -1.90 -11.28
N TYR A 124 1.14 -2.30 -12.55
CA TYR A 124 1.07 -3.71 -12.92
C TYR A 124 2.38 -4.44 -12.61
N HIS A 125 2.30 -5.77 -12.43
CA HIS A 125 3.44 -6.64 -12.14
C HIS A 125 4.65 -6.38 -13.04
N ASP A 126 4.46 -6.33 -14.36
CA ASP A 126 5.55 -6.16 -15.34
C ASP A 126 6.30 -4.82 -15.16
N MET A 127 5.64 -3.83 -14.56
CA MET A 127 6.19 -2.49 -14.33
C MET A 127 6.83 -2.32 -12.94
N ILE A 128 6.87 -3.36 -12.10
CA ILE A 128 7.48 -3.29 -10.76
C ILE A 128 8.96 -2.93 -10.86
N ALA A 129 9.75 -3.69 -11.63
CA ALA A 129 11.20 -3.46 -11.70
C ALA A 129 11.56 -2.04 -12.20
N PRO A 130 10.96 -1.51 -13.29
CA PRO A 130 11.15 -0.11 -13.68
C PRO A 130 10.75 0.91 -12.60
N ALA A 131 9.67 0.65 -11.84
CA ALA A 131 9.23 1.53 -10.76
C ALA A 131 10.20 1.51 -9.56
N VAL A 132 10.67 0.33 -9.17
CA VAL A 132 11.64 0.14 -8.08
C VAL A 132 12.94 0.88 -8.41
N GLU A 133 13.46 0.71 -9.63
CA GLU A 133 14.66 1.43 -10.10
C GLU A 133 14.45 2.96 -10.05
N ALA A 134 13.30 3.44 -10.56
CA ALA A 134 13.00 4.87 -10.61
C ALA A 134 12.79 5.51 -9.22
N LEU A 135 12.43 4.72 -8.21
CA LEU A 135 12.16 5.18 -6.84
C LEU A 135 13.31 4.92 -5.88
N GLU A 136 14.45 4.39 -6.35
CA GLU A 136 15.60 4.14 -5.49
C GLU A 136 16.01 5.40 -4.71
N GLY A 137 16.31 5.21 -3.42
CA GLY A 137 16.66 6.27 -2.47
C GLY A 137 15.54 7.27 -2.13
N SER A 138 14.34 7.14 -2.70
CA SER A 138 13.22 8.04 -2.41
C SER A 138 12.54 7.75 -1.07
N GLY A 139 12.51 6.47 -0.67
CA GLY A 139 11.71 5.99 0.46
C GLY A 139 10.23 5.76 0.13
N ILE A 140 9.81 5.92 -1.13
CA ILE A 140 8.45 5.64 -1.59
C ILE A 140 8.37 4.15 -1.97
N PRO A 141 7.50 3.35 -1.33
CA PRO A 141 7.29 1.95 -1.70
C PRO A 141 6.61 1.80 -3.06
N VAL A 142 6.90 0.67 -3.72
CA VAL A 142 6.15 0.21 -4.90
C VAL A 142 5.07 -0.76 -4.42
N ALA A 143 3.82 -0.40 -4.72
CA ALA A 143 2.67 -1.29 -4.66
C ALA A 143 2.44 -1.92 -6.04
N ALA A 144 1.89 -3.13 -6.08
CA ALA A 144 1.52 -3.77 -7.32
C ALA A 144 0.13 -4.40 -7.23
N VAL A 145 -0.68 -4.22 -8.28
CA VAL A 145 -1.81 -5.11 -8.48
C VAL A 145 -1.31 -6.40 -9.12
N SER A 146 -1.82 -7.51 -8.62
CA SER A 146 -1.46 -8.85 -9.09
C SER A 146 -2.70 -9.76 -8.99
N THR A 147 -2.52 -11.07 -9.09
CA THR A 147 -3.54 -12.09 -8.78
C THR A 147 -4.75 -12.13 -9.70
N GLY A 148 -4.53 -11.97 -11.01
CA GLY A 148 -5.60 -11.93 -12.01
C GLY A 148 -6.45 -10.66 -11.97
N PHE A 149 -5.87 -9.54 -11.52
CA PHE A 149 -6.47 -8.21 -11.63
C PHE A 149 -6.90 -7.93 -13.09
N PRO A 150 -8.06 -7.27 -13.32
CA PRO A 150 -8.98 -6.69 -12.33
C PRO A 150 -10.03 -7.67 -11.79
N ALA A 151 -10.11 -8.88 -12.34
CA ALA A 151 -11.25 -9.77 -12.09
C ALA A 151 -11.04 -10.71 -10.89
N GLY A 152 -9.78 -11.06 -10.56
CA GLY A 152 -9.43 -11.97 -9.47
C GLY A 152 -9.91 -13.41 -9.69
N LEU A 153 -10.10 -13.83 -10.94
CA LEU A 153 -10.72 -15.12 -11.31
C LEU A 153 -9.69 -16.23 -11.53
N SER A 154 -8.40 -15.93 -11.47
CA SER A 154 -7.33 -16.93 -11.58
C SER A 154 -7.42 -17.95 -10.43
N PRO A 155 -7.10 -19.24 -10.69
CA PRO A 155 -6.97 -20.26 -9.64
C PRO A 155 -6.12 -19.80 -8.46
N PHE A 156 -6.49 -20.19 -7.23
CA PHE A 156 -5.81 -19.74 -6.01
C PHE A 156 -4.30 -19.97 -6.03
N HIS A 157 -3.84 -21.14 -6.46
CA HIS A 157 -2.40 -21.44 -6.52
C HIS A 157 -1.63 -20.51 -7.46
N LEU A 158 -2.24 -20.08 -8.58
CA LEU A 158 -1.63 -19.11 -9.50
C LEU A 158 -1.61 -17.72 -8.90
N ARG A 159 -2.67 -17.30 -8.20
CA ARG A 159 -2.66 -16.02 -7.47
C ARG A 159 -1.54 -15.96 -6.43
N VAL A 160 -1.33 -17.05 -5.69
CA VAL A 160 -0.21 -17.14 -4.73
C VAL A 160 1.14 -17.10 -5.43
N ALA A 161 1.29 -17.74 -6.58
CA ALA A 161 2.51 -17.67 -7.38
C ALA A 161 2.77 -16.24 -7.88
N GLU A 162 1.77 -15.58 -8.48
CA GLU A 162 1.86 -14.19 -8.95
C GLU A 162 2.25 -13.21 -7.81
N ILE A 163 1.76 -13.43 -6.58
CA ILE A 163 2.20 -12.66 -5.40
C ILE A 163 3.69 -12.86 -5.14
N ARG A 164 4.17 -14.11 -5.13
CA ARG A 164 5.59 -14.42 -4.86
C ARG A 164 6.49 -13.78 -5.90
N GLU A 165 6.10 -13.83 -7.16
CA GLU A 165 6.83 -13.18 -8.25
C GLU A 165 6.84 -11.65 -8.07
N SER A 166 5.69 -11.02 -7.76
CA SER A 166 5.65 -9.57 -7.53
C SER A 166 6.54 -9.13 -6.35
N VAL A 167 6.55 -9.91 -5.26
CA VAL A 167 7.42 -9.66 -4.11
C VAL A 167 8.89 -9.85 -4.49
N ALA A 168 9.21 -10.90 -5.26
CA ALA A 168 10.57 -11.13 -5.75
C ALA A 168 11.06 -10.01 -6.69
N ALA A 169 10.15 -9.42 -7.48
CA ALA A 169 10.44 -8.26 -8.32
C ALA A 169 10.63 -6.95 -7.54
N GLY A 170 10.33 -6.93 -6.23
CA GLY A 170 10.61 -5.82 -5.33
C GLY A 170 9.40 -5.00 -4.89
N ALA A 171 8.16 -5.44 -5.15
CA ALA A 171 6.98 -4.79 -4.61
C ALA A 171 6.92 -4.93 -3.07
N ALA A 172 6.71 -3.82 -2.38
CA ALA A 172 6.54 -3.79 -0.92
C ALA A 172 5.10 -4.07 -0.49
N GLU A 173 4.13 -3.76 -1.37
CA GLU A 173 2.71 -3.93 -1.14
C GLU A 173 2.07 -4.64 -2.34
N ILE A 174 1.11 -5.53 -2.08
CA ILE A 174 0.39 -6.27 -3.12
C ILE A 174 -1.11 -6.10 -2.92
N ASP A 175 -1.73 -5.46 -3.91
CA ASP A 175 -3.17 -5.25 -3.97
C ASP A 175 -3.82 -6.43 -4.69
N ILE A 176 -4.59 -7.21 -3.93
CA ILE A 176 -5.28 -8.40 -4.44
C ILE A 176 -6.78 -8.15 -4.60
N VAL A 177 -7.37 -8.77 -5.62
CA VAL A 177 -8.82 -8.79 -5.79
C VAL A 177 -9.39 -10.06 -5.14
N ILE A 178 -10.21 -9.87 -4.12
CA ILE A 178 -10.94 -10.99 -3.49
C ILE A 178 -11.95 -11.59 -4.46
N SER A 179 -12.29 -12.87 -4.25
CA SER A 179 -13.34 -13.50 -5.05
C SER A 179 -14.72 -12.99 -4.61
N ARG A 180 -15.25 -12.00 -5.32
CA ARG A 180 -16.57 -11.40 -5.00
C ARG A 180 -17.70 -12.43 -4.94
N ARG A 181 -17.62 -13.51 -5.74
CA ARG A 181 -18.61 -14.60 -5.70
C ARG A 181 -18.70 -15.23 -4.30
N HIS A 182 -17.57 -15.41 -3.62
CA HIS A 182 -17.52 -16.01 -2.30
C HIS A 182 -18.15 -15.10 -1.26
N VAL A 183 -17.87 -13.79 -1.34
CA VAL A 183 -18.54 -12.78 -0.51
C VAL A 183 -20.05 -12.79 -0.74
N LEU A 184 -20.50 -12.77 -2.00
CA LEU A 184 -21.92 -12.72 -2.35
C LEU A 184 -22.70 -13.98 -1.94
N THR A 185 -22.05 -15.14 -1.89
CA THR A 185 -22.69 -16.39 -1.43
C THR A 185 -22.39 -16.70 0.04
N GLY A 186 -21.80 -15.78 0.80
CA GLY A 186 -21.47 -15.98 2.22
C GLY A 186 -20.42 -17.06 2.50
N ASN A 187 -19.61 -17.42 1.51
CA ASN A 187 -18.57 -18.44 1.64
C ASN A 187 -17.24 -17.83 2.10
N TRP A 188 -17.16 -17.44 3.38
CA TRP A 188 -16.03 -16.69 3.95
C TRP A 188 -14.73 -17.49 4.12
N GLN A 189 -14.79 -18.82 4.10
CA GLN A 189 -13.62 -19.71 4.31
C GLN A 189 -12.93 -20.15 3.01
N ALA A 190 -13.47 -19.76 1.85
CA ALA A 190 -12.99 -20.17 0.53
C ALA A 190 -11.77 -19.39 0.01
#